data_AF-A0A8C7UHG1-F1
#
_entry.id   AF-A0A8C7UHG1-F1
#
_cell.length_a   1.000
_cell.length_b   1.000
_cell.length_c   1.000
_cell.angle_alpha   90.00
_cell.angle_beta   90.00
_cell.angle_gamma   90.00
#
_symmetry.space_group_name_H-M   'P 1'
#
loop_
_entity.id
_entity.type
_entity.pdbx_description
1 polymer ?
#
loop_
_entity_poly.entity_id
_entity_poly.type
_entity_poly.pdbx_seq_one_letter_code
_entity_poly.pdbx_strand_id
1 'polypeptide(L)'
;MKRRGHGSSMKGRGHGSSMKGRGHGGSSMKRRGHGSSMKRRGHGSSMKGRGHGSSMKGRGHGSSMKGRGHGSRHGSSLKGRGHGISMKRRGHGSSMKGIGHGSSMKGRGHGSSMKGRGHGSSMKGRGHGSSMKEERTW
;
A
#
# COMPACT_ATOMS: atom_id res chain seq x y z
N MET A 1 0.15 -17.69 -7.85
CA MET A 1 -1.34 -17.71 -8.01
C MET A 1 -1.82 -16.44 -8.71
N LYS A 2 -2.40 -16.56 -9.91
CA LYS A 2 -3.12 -15.48 -10.61
C LYS A 2 -4.61 -15.84 -10.59
N ARG A 3 -5.48 -15.00 -10.02
CA ARG A 3 -6.94 -15.20 -10.05
C ARG A 3 -7.65 -13.98 -10.65
N ARG A 4 -8.60 -14.24 -11.55
CA ARG A 4 -9.66 -13.30 -11.97
C ARG A 4 -10.90 -13.70 -11.15
N GLY A 5 -11.57 -12.76 -10.52
CA GLY A 5 -12.81 -13.07 -9.81
C GLY A 5 -13.60 -11.84 -9.39
N HIS A 6 -14.92 -11.96 -9.43
CA HIS A 6 -15.83 -11.19 -8.60
C HIS A 6 -15.63 -11.65 -7.15
N GLY A 7 -15.30 -10.73 -6.24
CA GLY A 7 -15.15 -10.96 -4.79
C GLY A 7 -14.27 -12.16 -4.35
N SER A 8 -12.97 -11.97 -4.14
CA SER A 8 -12.09 -13.04 -3.60
C SER A 8 -11.26 -12.60 -2.39
N SER A 9 -11.13 -13.47 -1.38
CA SER A 9 -10.13 -13.32 -0.32
C SER A 9 -8.96 -14.26 -0.56
N MET A 10 -7.74 -13.72 -0.55
CA MET A 10 -6.53 -14.53 -0.66
C MET A 10 -5.65 -14.32 0.57
N LYS A 11 -5.21 -15.42 1.19
CA LYS A 11 -4.28 -15.43 2.33
C LYS A 11 -3.01 -16.16 1.93
N GLY A 12 -1.86 -15.63 2.30
CA GLY A 12 -0.57 -16.30 2.11
C GLY A 12 0.37 -16.09 3.28
N ARG A 13 1.17 -17.11 3.59
CA ARG A 13 2.28 -17.04 4.54
C ARG A 13 3.55 -17.56 3.85
N GLY A 14 4.72 -17.00 4.17
CA GLY A 14 6.00 -17.52 3.67
C GLY A 14 6.98 -16.45 3.20
N HIS A 15 8.19 -16.89 2.87
CA HIS A 15 9.28 -16.08 2.34
C HIS A 15 9.13 -15.94 0.81
N GLY A 16 9.32 -14.75 0.25
CA GLY A 16 9.58 -14.60 -1.20
C GLY A 16 8.37 -14.71 -2.13
N SER A 17 7.13 -14.61 -1.61
CA SER A 17 5.92 -14.81 -2.44
C SER A 17 5.30 -13.53 -3.01
N SER A 18 4.84 -13.63 -4.26
CA SER A 18 4.10 -12.59 -5.00
C SER A 18 2.63 -12.96 -5.21
N MET A 19 1.71 -12.06 -4.87
CA MET A 19 0.28 -12.19 -5.16
C MET A 19 -0.16 -11.17 -6.20
N LYS A 20 -0.88 -11.63 -7.23
CA LYS A 20 -1.47 -10.78 -8.25
C LYS A 20 -2.96 -11.09 -8.40
N GLY A 21 -3.78 -10.06 -8.18
CA GLY A 21 -5.23 -10.13 -8.38
C GLY A 21 -5.74 -9.08 -9.36
N ARG A 22 -6.76 -9.43 -10.14
CA ARG A 22 -7.57 -8.49 -10.93
C ARG A 22 -9.05 -8.81 -10.68
N GLY A 23 -9.88 -7.81 -10.45
CA GLY A 23 -11.32 -8.04 -10.26
C GLY A 23 -12.12 -6.78 -9.94
N HIS A 24 -13.42 -6.87 -10.16
CA HIS A 24 -14.43 -5.91 -9.73
C HIS A 24 -15.16 -6.50 -8.51
N GLY A 25 -15.52 -5.67 -7.53
CA GLY A 25 -16.11 -6.12 -6.26
C GLY A 25 -15.10 -6.36 -5.13
N GLY A 26 -15.58 -6.24 -3.88
CA GLY A 26 -14.79 -6.25 -2.64
C GLY A 26 -13.88 -7.47 -2.52
N SER A 27 -12.57 -7.31 -2.74
CA SER A 27 -11.60 -8.41 -2.60
C SER A 27 -10.50 -8.03 -1.63
N SER A 28 -10.06 -9.00 -0.82
CA SER A 28 -9.04 -8.79 0.21
C SER A 28 -7.83 -9.70 0.02
N MET A 29 -6.62 -9.12 -0.02
CA MET A 29 -5.36 -9.88 0.02
C MET A 29 -4.67 -9.67 1.36
N LYS A 30 -4.39 -10.75 2.08
CA LYS A 30 -3.65 -10.72 3.35
C LYS A 30 -2.39 -11.56 3.22
N ARG A 31 -1.21 -10.97 3.48
CA ARG A 31 0.04 -11.74 3.59
C ARG A 31 0.83 -11.44 4.84
N ARG A 32 1.48 -12.49 5.36
CA ARG A 32 2.45 -12.43 6.46
C ARG A 32 3.75 -13.12 6.04
N GLY A 33 4.89 -12.44 6.07
CA GLY A 33 6.18 -13.05 5.75
C GLY A 33 7.24 -12.06 5.26
N HIS A 34 8.44 -12.58 5.00
CA HIS A 34 9.59 -11.84 4.48
C HIS A 34 9.56 -11.76 2.95
N GLY A 35 10.01 -10.65 2.34
CA GLY A 35 10.17 -10.55 0.88
C GLY A 35 8.86 -10.70 0.11
N SER A 36 7.94 -9.76 0.32
CA SER A 36 6.52 -9.98 0.15
C SER A 36 5.93 -8.99 -0.86
N SER A 37 5.49 -9.42 -2.05
CA SER A 37 4.88 -8.50 -3.02
C SER A 37 3.39 -8.78 -3.28
N MET A 38 2.57 -7.72 -3.29
CA MET A 38 1.14 -7.82 -3.61
C MET A 38 0.78 -6.76 -4.66
N LYS A 39 0.10 -7.17 -5.73
CA LYS A 39 -0.38 -6.28 -6.80
C LYS A 39 -1.86 -6.52 -7.05
N ARG A 40 -2.69 -5.47 -6.92
CA ARG A 40 -4.11 -5.52 -7.30
C ARG A 40 -4.45 -4.43 -8.30
N ARG A 41 -5.30 -4.78 -9.27
CA ARG A 41 -5.97 -3.82 -10.16
C ARG A 41 -7.48 -4.04 -10.10
N GLY A 42 -8.26 -2.99 -9.84
CA GLY A 42 -9.72 -3.03 -9.87
C GLY A 42 -10.42 -2.22 -8.77
N HIS A 43 -11.74 -2.32 -8.71
CA HIS A 43 -12.59 -1.63 -7.74
C HIS A 43 -12.59 -2.32 -6.37
N GLY A 44 -12.75 -1.58 -5.27
CA GLY A 44 -12.99 -2.15 -3.94
C GLY A 44 -11.88 -3.10 -3.45
N SER A 45 -10.66 -2.58 -3.28
CA SER A 45 -9.50 -3.38 -2.83
C SER A 45 -9.27 -3.25 -1.34
N SER A 46 -8.95 -4.35 -0.65
CA SER A 46 -8.18 -4.29 0.60
C SER A 46 -6.92 -5.14 0.50
N MET A 47 -5.76 -4.54 0.78
CA MET A 47 -4.48 -5.25 0.83
C MET A 47 -3.87 -5.06 2.21
N LYS A 48 -3.48 -6.16 2.88
CA LYS A 48 -2.84 -6.14 4.20
C LYS A 48 -1.55 -6.94 4.19
N GLY A 49 -0.42 -6.27 4.29
CA GLY A 49 0.91 -6.87 4.38
C GLY A 49 1.47 -6.78 5.79
N ARG A 50 2.03 -7.87 6.31
CA ARG A 50 2.78 -7.91 7.57
C ARG A 50 4.13 -8.61 7.36
N GLY A 51 5.24 -7.97 7.74
CA GLY A 51 6.58 -8.56 7.70
C GLY A 51 7.64 -7.62 7.12
N HIS A 52 8.86 -8.14 6.94
CA HIS A 52 9.99 -7.38 6.40
C HIS A 52 10.00 -7.42 4.86
N GLY A 53 10.38 -6.31 4.22
CA GLY A 53 10.46 -6.23 2.75
C GLY A 53 9.13 -6.39 2.03
N SER A 54 8.06 -5.73 2.49
CA SER A 54 6.75 -5.78 1.82
C SER A 54 6.54 -4.67 0.79
N SER A 55 6.21 -5.02 -0.46
CA SER A 55 5.82 -4.10 -1.52
C SER A 55 4.37 -4.31 -1.92
N MET A 56 3.55 -3.26 -1.85
CA MET A 56 2.14 -3.34 -2.22
C MET A 56 1.86 -2.31 -3.32
N LYS A 57 1.23 -2.75 -4.40
CA LYS A 57 0.82 -1.89 -5.53
C LYS A 57 -0.69 -2.04 -5.77
N GLY A 58 -1.46 -0.98 -5.51
CA GLY A 58 -2.89 -0.90 -5.78
C GLY A 58 -3.18 0.04 -6.95
N ARG A 59 -4.05 -0.39 -7.88
CA ARG A 59 -4.56 0.48 -8.95
C ARG A 59 -6.08 0.36 -9.09
N GLY A 60 -6.81 1.46 -9.10
CA GLY A 60 -8.26 1.48 -9.27
C GLY A 60 -8.97 2.40 -8.27
N HIS A 61 -10.29 2.26 -8.18
CA HIS A 61 -11.14 3.07 -7.31
C HIS A 61 -11.41 2.33 -5.98
N GLY A 62 -11.39 3.05 -4.86
CA GLY A 62 -11.71 2.51 -3.53
C GLY A 62 -10.69 1.45 -3.08
N SER A 63 -9.42 1.85 -2.91
CA SER A 63 -8.37 0.91 -2.50
C SER A 63 -7.78 1.25 -1.13
N SER A 64 -7.78 0.27 -0.23
CA SER A 64 -7.18 0.37 1.09
C SER A 64 -5.94 -0.52 1.19
N MET A 65 -4.80 0.07 1.58
CA MET A 65 -3.52 -0.62 1.70
C MET A 65 -2.95 -0.43 3.11
N LYS A 66 -2.82 -1.52 3.86
CA LYS A 66 -2.28 -1.52 5.22
C LYS A 66 -1.00 -2.34 5.31
N GLY A 67 0.14 -1.67 5.55
CA GLY A 67 1.43 -2.30 5.77
C GLY A 67 1.86 -2.24 7.23
N ARG A 68 2.43 -3.34 7.75
CA ARG A 68 3.23 -3.33 9.00
C ARG A 68 4.53 -4.08 8.76
N GLY A 69 5.65 -3.45 9.03
CA GLY A 69 6.95 -4.08 8.85
C GLY A 69 8.03 -3.40 9.68
N HIS A 70 9.13 -4.11 9.91
CA HIS A 70 10.35 -3.59 10.52
C HIS A 70 11.46 -3.88 9.52
N GLY A 71 12.28 -2.89 9.17
CA GLY A 71 13.38 -3.08 8.23
C GLY A 71 14.33 -1.90 8.24
N SER A 72 15.57 -2.16 8.66
CA SER A 72 16.70 -1.23 8.64
C SER A 72 17.51 -1.28 7.34
N ARG A 73 17.21 -2.20 6.41
CA ARG A 73 17.91 -2.33 5.12
C ARG A 73 17.01 -2.60 3.90
N HIS A 74 15.96 -3.42 4.04
CA HIS A 74 14.98 -3.64 2.96
C HIS A 74 13.68 -2.87 3.21
N GLY A 75 13.62 -1.64 2.70
CA GLY A 75 12.48 -0.75 2.89
C GLY A 75 11.15 -1.31 2.36
N SER A 76 10.05 -0.95 3.02
CA SER A 76 8.69 -1.33 2.59
C SER A 76 8.03 -0.22 1.77
N SER A 77 7.34 -0.57 0.68
CA SER A 77 6.74 0.41 -0.24
C SER A 77 5.25 0.18 -0.46
N LEU A 78 4.46 1.25 -0.33
CA LEU A 78 3.06 1.29 -0.73
C LEU A 78 2.92 2.25 -1.91
N LYS A 79 2.45 1.75 -3.06
CA LYS A 79 2.13 2.59 -4.23
C LYS A 79 0.66 2.42 -4.61
N GLY A 80 -0.10 3.50 -4.54
CA GLY A 80 -1.51 3.56 -4.94
C GLY A 80 -1.71 4.49 -6.14
N ARG A 81 -2.50 4.07 -7.13
CA ARG A 81 -2.95 4.94 -8.24
C ARG A 81 -4.45 4.81 -8.53
N GLY A 82 -5.18 5.91 -8.56
CA GLY A 82 -6.62 5.95 -8.83
C GLY A 82 -7.39 6.85 -7.86
N HIS A 83 -8.69 6.62 -7.73
CA HIS A 83 -9.58 7.44 -6.92
C HIS A 83 -9.87 6.77 -5.55
N GLY A 84 -9.93 7.55 -4.47
CA GLY A 84 -10.28 7.02 -3.15
C GLY A 84 -9.26 6.01 -2.63
N ILE A 85 -8.00 6.43 -2.48
CA ILE A 85 -6.92 5.55 -2.01
C ILE A 85 -6.59 5.87 -0.57
N SER A 86 -6.68 4.87 0.31
CA SER A 86 -6.22 4.98 1.68
C SER A 86 -5.01 4.08 1.91
N MET A 87 -3.88 4.68 2.28
CA MET A 87 -2.66 3.95 2.63
C MET A 87 -2.33 4.21 4.10
N LYS A 88 -2.16 3.14 4.89
CA LYS A 88 -1.72 3.21 6.28
C LYS A 88 -0.51 2.32 6.51
N ARG A 89 0.55 2.87 7.10
CA ARG A 89 1.74 2.09 7.43
C ARG A 89 2.28 2.39 8.82
N ARG A 90 2.85 1.35 9.44
CA ARG A 90 3.60 1.44 10.68
C ARG A 90 4.90 0.61 10.56
N GLY A 91 6.05 1.22 10.84
CA GLY A 91 7.34 0.56 10.68
C GLY A 91 8.55 1.47 10.45
N HIS A 92 9.74 0.89 10.43
CA HIS A 92 11.01 1.53 10.03
C HIS A 92 11.21 1.45 8.51
N GLY A 93 11.89 2.46 7.92
CA GLY A 93 12.44 2.43 6.57
C GLY A 93 11.38 2.23 5.48
N SER A 94 10.62 3.28 5.13
CA SER A 94 9.41 3.03 4.34
C SER A 94 8.94 4.18 3.45
N SER A 95 8.44 3.86 2.25
CA SER A 95 8.00 4.84 1.24
C SER A 95 6.54 4.67 0.84
N MET A 96 5.72 5.73 0.90
CA MET A 96 4.34 5.75 0.38
C MET A 96 4.28 6.68 -0.83
N LYS A 97 3.69 6.22 -1.94
CA LYS A 97 3.40 7.07 -3.10
C LYS A 97 1.93 6.94 -3.51
N GLY A 98 1.15 8.00 -3.35
CA GLY A 98 -0.25 8.10 -3.75
C GLY A 98 -0.40 8.99 -4.98
N ILE A 99 -1.13 8.53 -6.00
CA ILE A 99 -1.40 9.32 -7.22
C ILE A 99 -2.89 9.22 -7.57
N GLY A 100 -3.58 10.36 -7.65
CA GLY A 100 -4.97 10.46 -8.08
C GLY A 100 -5.85 11.23 -7.09
N HIS A 101 -7.16 11.18 -7.31
CA HIS A 101 -8.14 11.97 -6.58
C HIS A 101 -8.52 11.30 -5.24
N GLY A 102 -8.51 12.06 -4.13
CA GLY A 102 -8.91 11.56 -2.81
C GLY A 102 -7.93 10.53 -2.22
N SER A 103 -6.64 10.90 -2.13
CA SER A 103 -5.59 10.02 -1.60
C SER A 103 -5.24 10.39 -0.15
N SER A 104 -5.49 9.46 0.78
CA SER A 104 -5.16 9.62 2.20
C SER A 104 -4.01 8.71 2.61
N MET A 105 -2.97 9.27 3.18
CA MET A 105 -1.74 8.57 3.52
C MET A 105 -1.42 8.81 5.01
N LYS A 106 -1.30 7.74 5.79
CA LYS A 106 -0.89 7.78 7.21
C LYS A 106 0.34 6.90 7.45
N GLY A 107 1.48 7.49 7.81
CA GLY A 107 2.72 6.82 8.16
C GLY A 107 3.08 6.98 9.65
N ARG A 108 3.59 5.92 10.29
CA ARG A 108 4.16 5.99 11.66
C ARG A 108 5.45 5.16 11.78
N GLY A 109 6.52 5.74 12.32
CA GLY A 109 7.79 5.07 12.57
C GLY A 109 8.99 5.86 12.04
N HIS A 110 10.19 5.27 12.11
CA HIS A 110 11.43 5.95 11.73
C HIS A 110 11.73 5.84 10.22
N GLY A 111 12.25 6.90 9.60
CA GLY A 111 12.67 6.88 8.19
C GLY A 111 11.50 6.65 7.22
N SER A 112 10.40 7.39 7.38
CA SER A 112 9.22 7.26 6.52
C SER A 112 9.10 8.40 5.52
N SER A 113 9.16 8.11 4.23
CA SER A 113 8.90 9.08 3.16
C SER A 113 7.51 8.89 2.57
N MET A 114 6.80 9.99 2.35
CA MET A 114 5.48 10.01 1.75
C MET A 114 5.47 11.03 0.60
N LYS A 115 4.92 10.64 -0.56
CA LYS A 115 4.65 11.52 -1.70
C LYS A 115 3.22 11.36 -2.21
N GLY A 116 2.45 12.45 -2.26
CA GLY A 116 1.10 12.50 -2.82
C GLY A 116 1.07 13.36 -4.09
N ARG A 117 0.30 12.96 -5.11
CA ARG A 117 0.02 13.78 -6.30
C ARG A 117 -1.45 13.68 -6.72
N GLY A 118 -2.11 14.80 -6.97
CA GLY A 118 -3.49 14.88 -7.46
C GLY A 118 -4.41 15.69 -6.54
N HIS A 119 -5.69 15.77 -6.88
CA HIS A 119 -6.67 16.52 -6.10
C HIS A 119 -7.04 15.78 -4.80
N GLY A 120 -7.26 16.52 -3.70
CA GLY A 120 -7.69 15.93 -2.41
C GLY A 120 -6.68 14.96 -1.78
N SER A 121 -5.37 15.20 -1.94
CA SER A 121 -4.33 14.48 -1.20
C SER A 121 -4.26 14.93 0.26
N SER A 122 -4.05 13.98 1.18
CA SER A 122 -3.84 14.25 2.60
C SER A 122 -2.79 13.29 3.17
N MET A 123 -1.78 13.85 3.84
CA MET A 123 -0.63 13.11 4.35
C MET A 123 -0.44 13.40 5.84
N LYS A 124 -0.31 12.34 6.66
CA LYS A 124 0.07 12.43 8.07
C LYS A 124 1.19 11.44 8.37
N GLY A 125 2.34 11.94 8.81
CA GLY A 125 3.50 11.18 9.24
C GLY A 125 3.80 11.44 10.72
N ARG A 126 4.22 10.42 11.46
CA ARG A 126 4.68 10.55 12.86
C ARG A 126 5.89 9.65 13.11
N GLY A 127 6.98 10.22 13.61
CA GLY A 127 8.20 9.49 13.97
C GLY A 127 9.46 10.22 13.54
N HIS A 128 10.61 9.75 13.99
CA HIS A 128 11.90 10.38 13.71
C HIS A 128 12.30 10.14 12.24
N GLY A 129 12.64 11.19 11.48
CA GLY A 129 13.01 11.08 10.07
C GLY A 129 11.82 10.85 9.11
N SER A 130 10.65 11.44 9.39
CA SER A 130 9.51 11.42 8.46
C SER A 130 9.51 12.61 7.50
N SER A 131 9.43 12.37 6.19
CA SER A 131 9.31 13.41 5.15
C SER A 131 8.00 13.28 4.36
N MET A 132 7.37 14.42 4.05
CA MET A 132 6.10 14.48 3.32
C MET A 132 6.20 15.51 2.18
N LYS A 133 5.85 15.10 0.96
CA LYS A 133 5.68 16.01 -0.19
C LYS A 133 4.33 15.81 -0.87
N GLU A 134 3.55 16.88 -0.96
CA GLU A 134 2.30 16.93 -1.72
C GLU A 134 2.50 17.75 -2.99
N GLU A 135 2.18 17.18 -4.15
CA GLU A 135 2.21 17.87 -5.45
C GLU A 135 0.78 17.97 -5.98
N ARG A 136 0.15 19.14 -5.86
CA ARG A 136 -1.14 19.43 -6.50
C ARG A 136 -0.86 19.89 -7.92
N THR A 137 -1.37 19.15 -8.91
CA THR A 137 -1.39 19.60 -10.30
C THR A 137 -2.81 20.04 -10.60
N TRP A 138 -2.95 21.33 -10.91
CA TRP A 138 -4.18 21.93 -11.45
C TRP A 138 -4.44 21.34 -12.84
#